data_AF-A0A0E9MDW2-F1
#
_entry.id   AF-A0A0E9MDW2-F1
#
_cell.length_a   1.000
_cell.length_b   1.000
_cell.length_c   1.000
_cell.angle_alpha   90.00
_cell.angle_beta   90.00
_cell.angle_gamma   90.00
#
_symmetry.space_group_name_H-M   'P 1'
#
loop_
_entity.id
_entity.type
_entity.pdbx_description
1 polymer ?
#
loop_
_entity_poly.entity_id
_entity_poly.type
_entity_poly.pdbx_seq_one_letter_code
_entity_poly.pdbx_strand_id
1 'polypeptide(L)'
;MSGVPNITDSELWMVEATLRERYGKPVEVQLADVELRLDPAVMELTHCPAMVWKEQGAGFVISKVGDNRFRCQFFYSAREQYGTGKAEYDDLLDCVVTLLKLQADHDAKRQQNQ
;
A
#
# COMPACT_ATOMS: atom_id res chain seq x y z
N MET A 1 -9.80 24.54 -1.11
CA MET A 1 -9.61 23.19 -0.57
C MET A 1 -8.94 22.36 -1.64
N SER A 2 -7.62 22.19 -1.52
CA SER A 2 -6.86 21.34 -2.44
C SER A 2 -6.79 19.96 -1.78
N GLY A 3 -7.69 19.07 -2.16
CA GLY A 3 -7.69 17.69 -1.67
C GLY A 3 -6.50 16.90 -2.21
N VAL A 4 -6.25 15.72 -1.63
CA VAL A 4 -5.31 14.76 -2.20
C VAL A 4 -5.80 14.36 -3.59
N PRO A 5 -4.95 14.38 -4.64
CA PRO A 5 -5.37 13.99 -5.98
C PRO A 5 -5.72 12.51 -6.04
N ASN A 6 -6.66 12.17 -6.93
CA ASN A 6 -7.00 10.78 -7.21
C ASN A 6 -5.81 9.98 -7.75
N ILE A 7 -5.91 8.67 -7.60
CA ILE A 7 -5.03 7.73 -8.31
C ILE A 7 -5.34 7.83 -9.80
N THR A 8 -4.28 7.96 -10.59
CA THR A 8 -4.35 8.03 -12.05
C THR A 8 -4.33 6.62 -12.64
N ASP A 9 -4.82 6.49 -13.88
CA ASP A 9 -4.79 5.21 -14.61
C ASP A 9 -3.36 4.67 -14.77
N SER A 10 -2.37 5.56 -14.95
CA SER A 10 -0.95 5.19 -15.04
C SER A 10 -0.41 4.63 -13.73
N GLU A 11 -0.81 5.20 -12.59
CA GLU A 11 -0.41 4.71 -11.26
C GLU A 11 -1.05 3.35 -10.97
N LEU A 12 -2.35 3.18 -11.27
CA LEU A 12 -3.05 1.90 -11.12
C LEU A 12 -2.41 0.82 -12.00
N TRP A 13 -2.19 1.13 -13.28
CA TRP A 13 -1.57 0.21 -14.23
C TRP A 13 -0.16 -0.21 -13.79
N MET A 14 0.64 0.72 -13.25
CA MET A 14 1.98 0.42 -12.74
C MET A 14 1.93 -0.62 -11.60
N VAL A 15 1.00 -0.45 -10.65
CA VAL A 15 0.83 -1.40 -9.55
C VAL A 15 0.37 -2.76 -10.08
N GLU A 16 -0.65 -2.80 -10.94
CA GLU A 16 -1.14 -4.06 -11.54
C GLU A 16 -0.04 -4.80 -12.34
N ALA A 17 0.76 -4.07 -13.13
CA ALA A 17 1.87 -4.64 -13.89
C ALA A 17 2.92 -5.25 -12.96
N THR A 18 3.29 -4.53 -11.89
CA THR A 18 4.25 -4.99 -10.89
C THR A 18 3.76 -6.24 -10.16
N LEU A 19 2.48 -6.27 -9.79
CA LEU A 19 1.86 -7.44 -9.14
C LEU A 19 1.82 -8.63 -10.09
N ARG A 20 1.48 -8.40 -11.37
CA ARG A 20 1.48 -9.46 -12.39
C ARG A 20 2.86 -10.08 -12.57
N GLU A 21 3.91 -9.28 -12.61
CA GLU A 21 5.29 -9.78 -12.67
C GLU A 21 5.65 -10.58 -11.42
N ARG A 22 5.27 -10.10 -10.23
CA ARG A 22 5.56 -10.76 -8.95
C ARG A 22 4.87 -12.11 -8.78
N TYR A 23 3.60 -12.21 -9.21
CA TYR A 23 2.74 -13.36 -8.94
C TYR A 23 2.49 -14.25 -10.17
N GLY A 24 2.93 -13.84 -11.36
CA GLY A 24 2.76 -14.59 -12.61
C GLY A 24 1.31 -14.64 -13.13
N LYS A 25 0.40 -13.87 -12.53
CA LYS A 25 -1.02 -13.79 -12.89
C LYS A 25 -1.54 -12.37 -12.63
N PRO A 26 -2.60 -11.92 -13.32
CA PRO A 26 -3.29 -10.68 -12.96
C PRO A 26 -3.78 -10.72 -11.51
N VAL A 27 -3.57 -9.62 -10.79
CA VAL A 27 -4.10 -9.41 -9.42
C VAL A 27 -5.11 -8.28 -9.49
N GLU A 28 -6.29 -8.50 -8.93
CA GLU A 28 -7.34 -7.47 -8.87
C GLU A 28 -6.97 -6.40 -7.84
N VAL A 29 -6.73 -5.18 -8.33
CA VAL A 29 -6.49 -4.00 -7.50
C VAL A 29 -7.78 -3.18 -7.44
N GLN A 30 -8.28 -2.97 -6.23
CA GLN A 30 -9.48 -2.19 -5.99
C GLN A 30 -9.10 -0.78 -5.55
N LEU A 31 -9.76 0.21 -6.16
CA LEU A 31 -9.70 1.59 -5.70
C LEU A 31 -10.64 1.77 -4.51
N ALA A 32 -10.15 2.43 -3.47
CA ALA A 32 -10.89 2.73 -2.24
C ALA A 32 -10.51 4.12 -1.72
N ASP A 33 -11.28 4.63 -0.77
CA ASP A 33 -10.93 5.81 0.01
C ASP A 33 -10.64 5.39 1.45
N VAL A 34 -9.56 5.91 2.02
CA VAL A 34 -9.18 5.68 3.41
C VAL A 34 -9.04 7.00 4.16
N GLU A 35 -9.28 6.96 5.47
CA GLU A 35 -9.06 8.10 6.35
C GLU A 35 -7.71 7.94 7.04
N LEU A 36 -6.79 8.88 6.78
CA LEU A 36 -5.45 8.86 7.36
C LEU A 36 -5.18 10.15 8.13
N ARG A 37 -4.56 9.99 9.29
CA ARG A 37 -3.91 11.11 9.98
C ARG A 37 -2.55 11.37 9.34
N LEU A 38 -2.47 12.40 8.49
CA LEU A 38 -1.23 12.72 7.77
C LEU A 38 -0.21 13.43 8.66
N ASP A 39 -0.67 14.37 9.48
CA ASP A 39 0.15 15.06 10.48
C ASP A 39 -0.14 14.49 11.87
N PRO A 40 0.84 13.89 12.58
CA PRO A 40 0.62 13.37 13.93
C PRO A 40 0.25 14.45 14.96
N ALA A 41 0.58 15.72 14.73
CA ALA A 41 0.21 16.83 15.60
C ALA A 41 -1.24 17.29 15.42
N VAL A 42 -1.90 16.90 14.33
CA VAL A 42 -3.26 17.31 13.99
C VAL A 42 -4.20 16.12 14.11
N MET A 43 -5.30 16.26 14.86
CA MET A 43 -6.27 15.16 15.05
C MET A 43 -7.19 14.92 13.85
N GLU A 44 -7.14 15.80 12.85
CA GLU A 44 -7.95 15.73 11.63
C GLU A 44 -7.51 14.54 10.75
N LEU A 45 -8.51 13.81 10.24
CA LEU A 45 -8.31 12.74 9.28
C LEU A 45 -8.49 13.31 7.87
N THR A 46 -7.60 12.93 6.97
CA THR A 46 -7.65 13.29 5.55
C THR A 46 -8.14 12.08 4.75
N HIS A 47 -9.16 12.29 3.92
CA HIS A 47 -9.57 11.31 2.92
C HIS A 47 -8.50 11.18 1.84
N CYS A 48 -7.98 9.98 1.69
CA CYS A 48 -6.88 9.64 0.81
C CYS A 48 -7.31 8.50 -0.13
N PRO A 49 -7.18 8.67 -1.45
CA PRO A 49 -7.37 7.59 -2.41
C PRO A 49 -6.38 6.46 -2.14
N ALA A 50 -6.82 5.22 -2.28
CA ALA A 50 -6.03 4.03 -2.00
C ALA A 50 -6.23 2.92 -3.04
N MET A 51 -5.16 2.16 -3.25
CA MET A 51 -5.16 0.88 -3.95
C MET A 51 -5.10 -0.24 -2.92
N VAL A 52 -6.02 -1.19 -3.03
CA VAL A 52 -6.15 -2.31 -2.11
C VAL A 52 -6.19 -3.61 -2.89
N TRP A 53 -5.42 -4.60 -2.45
CA TRP A 53 -5.50 -5.95 -3.01
C TRP A 53 -5.22 -6.99 -1.92
N LYS A 54 -5.48 -8.25 -2.24
CA LYS A 54 -5.18 -9.40 -1.38
C LYS A 54 -4.47 -10.48 -2.17
N GLU A 55 -3.39 -11.02 -1.60
CA GLU A 55 -2.66 -12.13 -2.19
C GLU A 55 -1.89 -12.87 -1.10
N GLN A 56 -1.72 -14.19 -1.25
CA GLN A 56 -1.00 -15.04 -0.28
C GLN A 56 -1.45 -14.87 1.19
N GLY A 57 -2.74 -14.59 1.41
CA GLY A 57 -3.32 -14.42 2.75
C GLY A 57 -3.01 -13.08 3.43
N ALA A 58 -2.29 -12.17 2.75
CA ALA A 58 -2.08 -10.79 3.19
C ALA A 58 -2.99 -9.83 2.41
N GLY A 59 -3.49 -8.81 3.11
CA GLY A 59 -4.08 -7.61 2.52
C GLY A 59 -3.04 -6.50 2.41
N PHE A 60 -3.10 -5.74 1.34
CA PHE A 60 -2.17 -4.65 1.06
C PHE A 60 -2.93 -3.37 0.80
N VAL A 61 -2.34 -2.25 1.21
CA VAL A 61 -2.87 -0.91 0.97
C VAL A 61 -1.73 0.00 0.57
N ILE A 62 -1.90 0.71 -0.54
CA ILE A 62 -1.11 1.89 -0.90
C ILE A 62 -2.06 3.07 -0.95
N SER A 63 -1.80 4.09 -0.13
CA SER A 63 -2.60 5.31 -0.08
C SER A 63 -1.81 6.46 -0.69
N LYS A 64 -2.43 7.19 -1.61
CA LYS A 64 -1.89 8.47 -2.10
C LYS A 64 -2.19 9.51 -1.03
N VAL A 65 -1.17 10.25 -0.60
CA VAL A 65 -1.26 11.25 0.49
C VAL A 65 -0.88 12.66 0.03
N GLY A 66 -0.60 12.82 -1.26
CA GLY A 66 -0.29 14.08 -1.91
C GLY A 66 0.06 13.83 -3.37
N ASP A 67 0.49 14.87 -4.07
CA ASP A 67 0.97 14.71 -5.45
C ASP A 67 2.27 13.90 -5.46
N ASN A 68 2.23 12.76 -6.15
CA ASN A 68 3.32 11.78 -6.19
C ASN A 68 3.87 11.40 -4.79
N ARG A 69 3.01 11.35 -3.76
CA ARG A 69 3.38 10.90 -2.41
C ARG A 69 2.51 9.76 -1.95
N PHE A 70 3.12 8.72 -1.39
CA PHE A 70 2.45 7.46 -1.05
C PHE A 70 2.84 6.96 0.34
N ARG A 71 1.87 6.37 1.04
CA ARG A 71 2.11 5.54 2.23
C ARG A 71 1.63 4.13 1.93
N CYS A 72 2.27 3.13 2.53
CA CYS A 72 1.90 1.75 2.30
C CYS A 72 2.00 0.88 3.55
N GLN A 73 1.16 -0.15 3.58
CA GLN A 73 1.13 -1.15 4.64
C GLN A 73 0.56 -2.46 4.12
N PHE A 74 0.88 -3.56 4.81
CA PHE A 74 0.24 -4.85 4.63
C PHE A 74 -0.25 -5.38 5.97
N PHE A 75 -1.22 -6.30 5.92
CA PHE A 75 -1.80 -6.88 7.12
C PHE A 75 -2.30 -8.30 6.88
N TYR A 76 -2.25 -9.12 7.91
CA TYR A 76 -2.90 -10.44 7.92
C TYR A 76 -4.21 -10.43 8.71
N SER A 77 -4.35 -9.49 9.64
CA SER A 77 -5.54 -9.29 10.46
C SER A 77 -5.57 -7.86 11.00
N ALA A 78 -6.66 -7.46 11.66
CA ALA A 78 -6.74 -6.14 12.29
C ALA A 78 -5.64 -5.88 13.33
N ARG A 79 -5.10 -6.94 13.95
CA ARG A 79 -4.04 -6.88 14.98
C ARG A 79 -2.63 -7.04 14.40
N GLU A 80 -2.52 -7.56 13.18
CA GLU A 80 -1.26 -7.84 12.51
C GLU A 80 -1.14 -6.93 11.29
N GLN A 81 -0.75 -5.68 11.54
CA GLN A 81 -0.52 -4.65 10.53
C GLN A 81 0.95 -4.23 10.54
N TYR A 82 1.52 -4.06 9.36
CA TYR A 82 2.94 -3.81 9.17
C TYR A 82 3.12 -2.71 8.12
N GLY A 83 3.82 -1.64 8.51
CA GLY A 83 4.35 -0.65 7.58
C GLY A 83 5.74 -1.05 7.07
N THR A 84 6.31 -0.23 6.20
CA THR A 84 7.65 -0.46 5.65
C THR A 84 8.78 0.17 6.47
N GLY A 85 8.45 0.93 7.52
CA GLY A 85 9.39 1.74 8.29
C GLY A 85 9.76 3.08 7.63
N LYS A 86 9.43 3.27 6.35
CA LYS A 86 9.50 4.56 5.65
C LYS A 86 8.14 5.25 5.74
N ALA A 87 8.12 6.49 6.22
CA ALA A 87 6.87 7.21 6.49
C ALA A 87 6.11 7.54 5.20
N GLU A 88 6.83 7.97 4.15
CA GLU A 88 6.27 8.36 2.86
C GLU A 88 7.25 8.03 1.72
N TYR A 89 6.71 7.72 0.55
CA TYR A 89 7.41 7.48 -0.69
C TYR A 89 7.05 8.56 -1.70
N ASP A 90 8.04 9.03 -2.45
CA ASP A 90 7.92 9.94 -3.59
C ASP A 90 7.99 9.21 -4.94
N ASP A 91 8.13 7.89 -4.92
CA ASP A 91 8.12 7.02 -6.10
C ASP A 91 7.21 5.81 -5.83
N LEU A 92 6.21 5.61 -6.70
CA LEU A 92 5.22 4.55 -6.53
C LEU A 92 5.82 3.15 -6.74
N LEU A 93 6.81 3.01 -7.62
CA LEU A 93 7.45 1.72 -7.89
C LEU A 93 8.29 1.27 -6.68
N ASP A 94 9.10 2.16 -6.10
CA ASP A 94 9.82 1.90 -4.84
C ASP A 94 8.85 1.55 -3.71
N CYS A 95 7.72 2.26 -3.63
CA CYS A 95 6.66 2.02 -2.65
C CYS A 95 6.12 0.59 -2.73
N VAL A 96 5.66 0.16 -3.91
CA VAL A 96 5.07 -1.19 -4.10
C VAL A 96 6.13 -2.30 -3.98
N VAL A 97 7.32 -2.10 -4.54
CA VAL A 97 8.39 -3.11 -4.49
C VAL A 97 8.88 -3.31 -3.06
N THR A 98 9.09 -2.23 -2.30
CA THR A 98 9.50 -2.32 -0.90
C THR A 98 8.43 -2.99 -0.05
N LEU A 99 7.16 -2.64 -0.26
CA LEU A 99 6.03 -3.28 0.43
C LEU A 99 6.00 -4.80 0.21
N LEU A 100 6.11 -5.24 -1.04
CA LEU A 100 6.07 -6.65 -1.41
C LEU A 100 7.27 -7.44 -0.86
N LYS A 101 8.47 -6.84 -0.88
CA LYS A 101 9.68 -7.46 -0.30
C LYS A 101 9.52 -7.68 1.20
N LEU A 102 9.10 -6.65 1.93
CA LEU A 102 8.95 -6.74 3.39
C LEU A 102 7.83 -7.71 3.79
N GLN A 103 6.74 -7.78 3.03
CA GLN A 103 5.72 -8.79 3.26
C GLN A 103 6.28 -10.20 3.05
N ALA A 104 7.04 -10.45 1.98
CA ALA A 104 7.67 -11.75 1.74
C ALA A 104 8.65 -12.16 2.85
N ASP A 105 9.48 -11.22 3.33
CA ASP A 105 10.40 -11.46 4.45
C ASP A 105 9.66 -11.78 5.74
N HIS A 106 8.54 -11.07 6.01
CA HIS A 106 7.70 -11.34 7.17
C HIS A 106 7.00 -12.70 7.06
N ASP A 107 6.48 -13.05 5.89
CA ASP A 107 5.82 -14.32 5.64
C ASP A 107 6.78 -15.50 5.84
N ALA A 108 8.00 -15.40 5.32
CA ALA A 108 9.03 -16.42 5.50
C ALA A 108 9.37 -16.66 6.98
N LYS A 109 9.48 -15.58 7.78
CA LYS A 109 9.69 -15.68 9.23
C LYS A 109 8.48 -16.26 9.96
N ARG A 110 7.26 -15.94 9.51
CA ARG A 110 6.01 -16.44 10.09
C ARG A 110 5.88 -17.95 9.88
N GLN A 111 6.23 -18.44 8.69
CA GLN A 111 6.21 -19.87 8.36
C GLN A 111 7.28 -20.68 9.10
N GLN A 112 8.43 -20.09 9.44
CA GLN A 112 9.47 -20.76 10.23
C GLN A 112 9.11 -20.92 11.72
N ASN A 113 8.20 -20.10 12.23
CA ASN A 113 7.79 -20.07 13.63
C ASN A 113 6.46 -20.82 13.88
N GLN A 114 5.92 -21.52 12.87
CA GLN A 114 4.75 -22.40 12.96
C GLN A 114 5.19 -23.86 12.97
#